data_AF-A0A430QFI5-F1
#
_entry.id   AF-A0A430QFI5-F1
#
_cell.length_a   1.000
_cell.length_b   1.000
_cell.length_c   1.000
_cell.angle_alpha   90.00
_cell.angle_beta   90.00
_cell.angle_gamma   90.00
#
_symmetry.space_group_name_H-M   'P 1'
#
loop_
_entity.id
_entity.type
_entity.pdbx_description
1 polymer ?
#
loop_
_entity_poly.entity_id
_entity_poly.type
_entity_poly.pdbx_seq_one_letter_code
_entity_poly.pdbx_strand_id
1 'polypeptide(L)'
;MELCESVGELSGSSEHILLRIFSQKPICIRFSTEESLSLCFLKLKILLTSAVFVHDSVCLSANSTKEHSSKMIDSFRKLKDNINLAALIVFFSLDNNTCDHTPTLQISHHSFGYSHRIPIDLICNFNNNELMHRALCTKLSSFLDSYHRALLFLWREVKFPPKTLLSYHYVVRSSMFSIRLPWKIEETREEIWRKIIHESTFYNLNIFSFFLKFSLPLDTPLVRRGQALHPVPRIVTWLGPSSELLVCPHEAVKQAPNIGQTYIVTGRYTYKHYLQDGVDDRNWGCAYRSLQTLVSWLMWQGEITPGPIPSLRDIQASIVRFGDKPKSFIGSCQWIGSLEVCIVDVLMLCYANYVVSFYSELSSLWIKYSGFMEFSVNCEKLF
;
A
#
# COMPACT_ATOMS: atom_id res chain seq x y z
N MET A 1 13.98 1.68 -13.79
CA MET A 1 13.93 2.10 -12.38
C MET A 1 13.84 0.86 -11.52
N GLU A 2 14.78 0.67 -10.60
CA GLU A 2 14.96 -0.57 -9.84
C GLU A 2 13.85 -0.83 -8.82
N LEU A 3 13.18 0.22 -8.35
CA LEU A 3 12.12 0.13 -7.34
C LEU A 3 10.72 -0.08 -7.90
N CYS A 4 10.47 0.30 -9.16
CA CYS A 4 9.13 0.35 -9.75
C CYS A 4 9.04 -0.53 -11.01
N GLU A 5 7.98 -1.33 -11.09
CA GLU A 5 7.70 -2.19 -12.24
C GLU A 5 6.28 -2.02 -12.75
N SER A 6 6.15 -2.04 -14.08
CA SER A 6 4.86 -2.13 -14.75
C SER A 6 4.41 -3.57 -14.71
N VAL A 7 3.20 -3.82 -14.23
CA VAL A 7 2.62 -5.16 -14.24
C VAL A 7 1.76 -5.39 -15.49
N GLY A 8 1.28 -4.31 -16.11
CA GLY A 8 0.46 -4.33 -17.32
C GLY A 8 -0.78 -3.46 -17.17
N GLU A 9 -1.65 -3.53 -18.18
CA GLU A 9 -2.97 -2.88 -18.17
C GLU A 9 -4.04 -3.84 -17.62
N LEU A 10 -5.04 -3.27 -16.94
CA LEU A 10 -6.24 -3.98 -16.55
C LEU A 10 -7.07 -4.26 -17.82
N SER A 11 -6.84 -5.41 -18.46
CA SER A 11 -7.69 -5.86 -19.55
C SER A 11 -9.03 -6.37 -18.96
N GLY A 12 -10.13 -5.71 -19.30
CA GLY A 12 -11.49 -6.13 -18.94
C GLY A 12 -11.99 -7.37 -19.71
N SER A 13 -11.11 -8.04 -20.46
CA SER A 13 -11.43 -9.24 -21.23
C SER A 13 -11.53 -10.46 -20.31
N SER A 14 -12.58 -11.27 -20.47
CA SER A 14 -12.83 -12.52 -19.73
C SER A 14 -11.75 -13.61 -19.88
N GLU A 15 -10.78 -13.42 -20.78
CA GLU A 15 -9.69 -14.36 -21.04
C GLU A 15 -8.49 -14.19 -20.10
N HIS A 16 -8.42 -13.06 -19.41
CA HIS A 16 -7.30 -12.68 -18.55
C HIS A 16 -7.72 -12.71 -17.08
N ILE A 17 -6.92 -13.38 -16.25
CA ILE A 17 -7.10 -13.42 -14.80
C ILE A 17 -5.96 -12.67 -14.14
N LEU A 18 -6.33 -11.78 -13.21
CA LEU A 18 -5.37 -11.11 -12.36
C LEU A 18 -5.10 -12.00 -11.14
N LEU A 19 -3.85 -12.43 -10.99
CA LEU A 19 -3.42 -13.31 -9.90
C LEU A 19 -2.49 -12.58 -8.95
N ARG A 20 -2.76 -12.67 -7.66
CA ARG A 20 -1.84 -12.31 -6.59
C ARG A 20 -1.17 -13.56 -6.06
N ILE A 21 0.14 -13.69 -6.24
CA ILE A 21 0.91 -14.78 -5.64
C ILE A 21 1.62 -14.22 -4.41
N PHE A 22 1.37 -14.80 -3.25
CA PHE A 22 1.96 -14.34 -1.99
C PHE A 22 2.40 -15.48 -1.07
N SER A 23 3.34 -15.22 -0.18
CA SER A 23 3.78 -16.17 0.85
C SER A 23 3.26 -15.77 2.24
N GLN A 24 2.77 -16.74 3.03
CA GLN A 24 2.32 -16.48 4.40
C GLN A 24 3.47 -16.10 5.34
N LYS A 25 4.64 -16.69 5.13
CA LYS A 25 5.87 -16.37 5.86
C LYS A 25 6.91 -15.86 4.87
N PRO A 26 7.71 -14.85 5.27
CA PRO A 26 8.80 -14.37 4.42
C PRO A 26 9.95 -15.39 4.42
N ILE A 27 10.64 -15.48 3.28
CA ILE A 27 11.86 -16.27 3.15
C ILE A 27 13.00 -15.51 3.84
N CYS A 28 13.71 -16.17 4.76
CA CYS A 28 14.84 -15.56 5.45
C CYS A 28 16.15 -15.93 4.74
N ILE A 29 16.93 -14.93 4.36
CA ILE A 29 18.29 -15.12 3.83
C ILE A 29 19.31 -14.44 4.73
N ARG A 30 20.54 -14.98 4.73
CA ARG A 30 21.70 -14.43 5.43
C ARG A 30 22.85 -14.26 4.44
N PHE A 31 23.53 -13.12 4.49
CA PHE A 31 24.59 -12.75 3.56
C PHE A 31 25.53 -11.72 4.22
N SER A 32 26.71 -11.50 3.65
CA SER A 32 27.69 -10.53 4.15
C SER A 32 28.07 -9.48 3.10
N THR A 33 28.14 -9.87 1.82
CA THR A 33 28.50 -9.01 0.67
C THR A 33 27.42 -9.01 -0.42
N GLU A 34 27.48 -8.06 -1.37
CA GLU A 34 26.57 -8.01 -2.53
C GLU A 34 26.66 -9.28 -3.40
N GLU A 35 27.83 -9.91 -3.51
CA GLU A 35 28.02 -11.17 -4.24
C GLU A 35 27.33 -12.33 -3.52
N SER A 36 27.50 -12.41 -2.19
CA SER A 36 26.84 -13.44 -1.39
C SER A 36 25.31 -13.30 -1.41
N LEU A 37 24.80 -12.05 -1.46
CA LEU A 37 23.38 -11.76 -1.67
C LEU A 37 22.92 -12.27 -3.03
N SER A 38 23.68 -11.96 -4.09
CA SER A 38 23.39 -12.40 -5.46
C SER A 38 23.33 -13.93 -5.55
N LEU A 39 24.23 -14.63 -4.86
CA LEU A 39 24.23 -16.08 -4.77
C LEU A 39 22.99 -16.62 -4.04
N CYS A 40 22.52 -15.97 -2.98
CA CYS A 40 21.27 -16.33 -2.33
C CYS A 40 20.08 -16.28 -3.30
N PHE A 41 19.96 -15.22 -4.11
CA PHE A 41 18.89 -15.10 -5.10
C PHE A 41 19.00 -16.17 -6.20
N LEU A 42 20.20 -16.51 -6.64
CA LEU A 42 20.41 -17.60 -7.60
C LEU A 42 19.93 -18.95 -7.03
N LYS A 43 20.27 -19.25 -5.77
CA LYS A 43 19.79 -20.47 -5.07
C LYS A 43 18.27 -20.48 -4.93
N LEU A 44 17.65 -19.35 -4.58
CA LEU A 44 16.19 -19.24 -4.50
C LEU A 44 15.52 -19.51 -5.86
N LYS A 45 16.11 -19.04 -6.96
CA LYS A 45 15.60 -19.31 -8.32
C LYS A 45 15.63 -20.79 -8.68
N ILE A 46 16.68 -21.52 -8.26
CA ILE A 46 16.76 -22.98 -8.43
C ILE A 46 15.65 -23.68 -7.65
N LEU A 47 15.35 -23.21 -6.43
CA LEU A 47 14.29 -23.78 -5.58
C LEU A 47 12.88 -23.55 -6.12
N LEU A 48 12.67 -22.67 -7.11
CA LEU A 48 11.34 -22.43 -7.69
C LEU A 48 10.73 -23.68 -8.33
N THR A 49 11.54 -24.66 -8.74
CA THR A 49 11.03 -25.95 -9.26
C THR A 49 10.25 -26.72 -8.20
N SER A 50 10.59 -26.54 -6.92
CA SER A 50 9.91 -27.14 -5.76
C SER A 50 8.71 -26.31 -5.25
N ALA A 51 8.41 -25.17 -5.90
CA ALA A 51 7.31 -24.32 -5.49
C ALA A 51 5.96 -25.03 -5.66
N VAL A 52 5.09 -24.90 -4.67
CA VAL A 52 3.72 -25.38 -4.70
C VAL A 52 2.80 -24.18 -4.54
N PHE A 53 1.92 -23.98 -5.50
CA PHE A 53 0.92 -22.92 -5.49
C PHE A 53 -0.43 -23.50 -5.05
N VAL A 54 -1.07 -22.87 -4.09
CA VAL A 54 -2.31 -23.37 -3.48
C VAL A 54 -3.37 -22.28 -3.56
N HIS A 55 -4.57 -22.67 -4.01
CA HIS A 55 -5.78 -21.86 -3.92
C HIS A 55 -6.95 -22.75 -3.50
N ASP A 56 -7.62 -22.39 -2.41
CA ASP A 56 -8.63 -23.20 -1.74
C ASP A 56 -8.13 -24.65 -1.48
N SER A 57 -8.67 -25.61 -2.24
CA SER A 57 -8.35 -27.04 -2.17
C SER A 57 -7.51 -27.54 -3.34
N VAL A 58 -7.15 -26.66 -4.28
CA VAL A 58 -6.41 -27.02 -5.49
C VAL A 58 -4.95 -26.62 -5.34
N CYS A 59 -4.03 -27.55 -5.66
CA CYS A 59 -2.61 -27.30 -5.66
C CYS A 59 -2.00 -27.49 -7.07
N LEU A 60 -1.07 -26.61 -7.41
CA LEU A 60 -0.21 -26.70 -8.59
C LEU A 60 1.24 -26.87 -8.16
N SER A 61 1.82 -28.00 -8.53
CA SER A 61 3.22 -28.35 -8.35
C SER A 61 3.84 -28.73 -9.69
N ALA A 62 5.14 -29.05 -9.72
CA ALA A 62 5.83 -29.48 -10.93
C ALA A 62 5.19 -30.71 -11.59
N ASN A 63 4.52 -31.58 -10.81
CA ASN A 63 3.88 -32.80 -11.27
C ASN A 63 2.39 -32.61 -11.64
N SER A 64 1.84 -31.41 -11.49
CA SER A 64 0.42 -31.16 -11.73
C SER A 64 0.08 -31.18 -13.23
N THR A 65 -1.01 -31.86 -13.57
CA THR A 65 -1.51 -31.98 -14.95
C THR A 65 -2.36 -30.77 -15.37
N LYS A 66 -2.68 -30.66 -16.67
CA LYS A 66 -3.60 -29.63 -17.21
C LYS A 66 -4.98 -29.64 -16.54
N GLU A 67 -5.44 -30.79 -16.05
CA GLU A 67 -6.71 -30.89 -15.33
C GLU A 67 -6.69 -30.12 -14.01
N HIS A 68 -5.57 -30.15 -13.28
CA HIS A 68 -5.39 -29.36 -12.05
C HIS A 68 -5.43 -27.86 -12.35
N SER A 69 -4.79 -27.43 -13.44
CA SER A 69 -4.85 -26.04 -13.91
C SER A 69 -6.29 -25.61 -14.23
N SER A 70 -7.05 -26.46 -14.94
CA SER A 70 -8.45 -26.16 -15.24
C SER A 70 -9.29 -26.02 -13.97
N LYS A 71 -9.15 -26.95 -13.01
CA LYS A 71 -9.85 -26.88 -11.72
C LYS A 71 -9.50 -25.61 -10.95
N MET A 72 -8.26 -25.16 -11.01
CA MET A 72 -7.82 -23.92 -10.37
C MET A 72 -8.39 -22.67 -11.07
N ILE A 73 -8.47 -22.66 -12.40
CA ILE A 73 -9.14 -21.57 -13.13
C ILE A 73 -10.63 -21.51 -12.79
N ASP A 74 -11.28 -22.67 -12.69
CA ASP A 74 -12.70 -22.75 -12.35
C ASP A 74 -12.99 -22.33 -10.91
N SER A 75 -12.07 -22.53 -9.95
CA SER A 75 -12.22 -21.97 -8.61
C SER A 75 -12.10 -20.45 -8.62
N PHE A 76 -11.22 -19.85 -9.43
CA PHE A 76 -11.13 -18.40 -9.57
C PHE A 76 -12.42 -17.77 -10.11
N ARG A 77 -13.09 -18.43 -11.07
CA ARG A 77 -14.36 -17.94 -11.65
C ARG A 77 -15.51 -17.85 -10.65
N LYS A 78 -15.41 -18.53 -9.50
CA LYS A 78 -16.40 -18.43 -8.42
C LYS A 78 -16.27 -17.13 -7.63
N LEU A 79 -15.12 -16.45 -7.71
CA LEU A 79 -14.89 -15.14 -7.07
C LEU A 79 -15.53 -14.05 -7.94
N LYS A 80 -16.77 -13.66 -7.61
CA LYS A 80 -17.42 -12.46 -8.15
C LYS A 80 -17.10 -11.25 -7.27
N ASP A 81 -15.89 -10.72 -7.38
CA ASP A 81 -15.54 -9.44 -6.76
C ASP A 81 -15.22 -8.39 -7.84
N ASN A 82 -15.45 -7.11 -7.51
CA ASN A 82 -15.33 -5.96 -8.44
C ASN A 82 -13.93 -5.79 -9.07
N ILE A 83 -12.91 -6.45 -8.50
CA ILE A 83 -11.56 -6.58 -9.04
C ILE A 83 -11.34 -8.09 -9.09
N ASN A 84 -11.34 -8.71 -10.28
CA ASN A 84 -11.13 -10.17 -10.49
C ASN A 84 -9.71 -10.63 -10.06
N LEU A 85 -9.34 -10.41 -8.80
CA LEU A 85 -8.03 -10.70 -8.23
C LEU A 85 -8.10 -11.99 -7.42
N ALA A 86 -7.64 -13.09 -8.00
CA ALA A 86 -7.55 -14.34 -7.27
C ALA A 86 -6.20 -14.47 -6.56
N ALA A 87 -6.22 -14.96 -5.32
CA ALA A 87 -5.05 -15.03 -4.46
C ALA A 87 -4.49 -16.46 -4.37
N LEU A 88 -3.23 -16.67 -4.75
CA LEU A 88 -2.52 -17.93 -4.64
C LEU A 88 -1.45 -17.85 -3.56
N ILE A 89 -1.45 -18.85 -2.69
CA ILE A 89 -0.40 -18.98 -1.68
C ILE A 89 0.73 -19.82 -2.27
N VAL A 90 1.97 -19.36 -2.15
CA VAL A 90 3.15 -20.13 -2.55
C VAL A 90 3.89 -20.68 -1.33
N PHE A 91 4.23 -21.97 -1.42
CA PHE A 91 5.09 -22.68 -0.48
C PHE A 91 6.23 -23.35 -1.24
N PHE A 92 7.32 -23.65 -0.55
CA PHE A 92 8.43 -24.43 -1.11
C PHE A 92 8.42 -25.79 -0.44
N SER A 93 8.26 -26.86 -1.22
CA SER A 93 8.37 -28.21 -0.69
C SER A 93 9.85 -28.51 -0.42
N LEU A 94 10.18 -28.81 0.84
CA LEU A 94 11.52 -29.27 1.22
C LEU A 94 11.74 -30.75 0.88
N ASP A 95 10.68 -31.47 0.50
CA ASP A 95 10.66 -32.93 0.45
C ASP A 95 10.89 -33.52 -0.95
N ASN A 96 11.16 -32.69 -1.97
CA ASN A 96 11.30 -33.18 -3.35
C ASN A 96 12.67 -32.90 -3.97
N ASN A 97 13.72 -33.16 -3.20
CA ASN A 97 15.06 -33.37 -3.76
C ASN A 97 15.34 -34.87 -3.81
N THR A 98 15.38 -35.43 -5.02
CA THR A 98 16.20 -36.63 -5.33
C THR A 98 17.70 -36.28 -5.35
N CYS A 99 18.14 -35.33 -4.52
CA CYS A 99 19.55 -35.04 -4.32
C CYS A 99 19.96 -35.65 -2.98
N ASP A 100 21.06 -36.39 -2.96
CA ASP A 100 21.74 -36.97 -1.79
C ASP A 100 22.27 -35.93 -0.78
N HIS A 101 21.71 -34.73 -0.79
CA HIS A 101 22.08 -33.60 0.06
C HIS A 101 20.86 -33.17 0.85
N THR A 102 20.52 -34.00 1.85
CA THR A 102 19.70 -33.61 2.99
C THR A 102 20.20 -32.26 3.50
N PRO A 103 19.35 -31.23 3.69
CA PRO A 103 19.80 -29.95 4.20
C PRO A 103 20.23 -30.11 5.66
N THR A 104 21.52 -30.34 5.88
CA THR A 104 22.11 -30.39 7.21
C THR A 104 22.07 -28.98 7.81
N LEU A 105 21.44 -28.85 8.96
CA LEU A 105 21.31 -27.59 9.70
C LEU A 105 22.69 -27.20 10.23
N GLN A 106 23.48 -26.50 9.42
CA GLN A 106 24.77 -25.98 9.83
C GLN A 106 24.56 -24.77 10.74
N ILE A 107 24.74 -24.97 12.04
CA ILE A 107 24.81 -23.89 13.02
C ILE A 107 26.14 -23.17 12.78
N SER A 108 26.12 -22.16 11.90
CA SER A 108 27.29 -21.30 11.70
C SER A 108 27.49 -20.47 12.98
N HIS A 109 28.59 -20.74 13.68
CA HIS A 109 29.08 -19.88 14.75
C HIS A 109 29.32 -18.46 14.19
N HIS A 110 28.83 -17.47 14.95
CA HIS A 110 28.96 -16.02 14.76
C HIS A 110 29.82 -15.55 13.58
N SER A 111 29.16 -15.14 12.50
CA SER A 111 29.76 -14.31 11.45
C SER A 111 28.97 -13.01 11.34
N PHE A 112 29.66 -11.87 11.33
CA PHE A 112 29.08 -10.55 11.08
C PHE A 112 28.40 -10.57 9.70
N GLY A 113 27.08 -10.76 9.68
CA GLY A 113 26.30 -10.89 8.46
C GLY A 113 24.92 -10.26 8.62
N TYR A 114 24.38 -9.78 7.50
CA TYR A 114 23.04 -9.23 7.41
C TYR A 114 22.01 -10.36 7.31
N SER A 115 20.80 -10.10 7.82
CA SER A 115 19.64 -10.95 7.64
C SER A 115 18.53 -10.15 6.97
N HIS A 116 17.97 -10.72 5.91
CA HIS A 116 16.90 -10.10 5.14
C HIS A 116 15.72 -11.06 4.98
N ARG A 117 14.52 -10.51 5.12
CA ARG A 117 13.25 -11.22 4.96
C ARG A 117 12.63 -10.83 3.63
N ILE A 118 12.38 -11.81 2.77
CA ILE A 118 11.76 -11.65 1.45
C ILE A 118 10.29 -12.10 1.57
N PRO A 119 9.34 -11.17 1.74
CA PRO A 119 7.93 -11.48 1.56
C PRO A 119 7.66 -11.61 0.06
N ILE A 120 7.11 -12.74 -0.38
CA ILE A 120 6.61 -12.86 -1.75
C ILE A 120 5.25 -12.18 -1.76
N ASP A 121 5.12 -11.15 -2.59
CA ASP A 121 3.84 -10.52 -2.93
C ASP A 121 4.00 -9.92 -4.33
N LEU A 122 3.40 -10.57 -5.30
CA LEU A 122 3.41 -10.15 -6.70
C LEU A 122 2.01 -10.27 -7.27
N ILE A 123 1.60 -9.25 -8.03
CA ILE A 123 0.42 -9.34 -8.87
C ILE A 123 0.89 -9.55 -10.30
N CYS A 124 0.20 -10.40 -11.04
CA CYS A 124 0.52 -10.72 -12.42
C CYS A 124 -0.75 -11.07 -13.20
N ASN A 125 -0.74 -10.74 -14.49
CA ASN A 125 -1.80 -11.13 -15.42
C ASN A 125 -1.44 -12.46 -16.08
N PHE A 126 -2.41 -13.37 -16.15
CA PHE A 126 -2.32 -14.65 -16.85
C PHE A 126 -3.46 -14.81 -17.84
N ASN A 127 -3.13 -15.36 -19.02
CA ASN A 127 -4.15 -15.92 -19.90
C ASN A 127 -4.61 -17.27 -19.31
N ASN A 128 -5.93 -17.52 -19.32
CA ASN A 128 -6.53 -18.78 -18.89
C ASN A 128 -5.83 -20.02 -19.46
N ASN A 129 -5.42 -19.96 -20.74
CA ASN A 129 -4.82 -21.12 -21.42
C ASN A 129 -3.37 -21.39 -21.02
N GLU A 130 -2.72 -20.47 -20.30
CA GLU A 130 -1.29 -20.51 -19.98
C GLU A 130 -1.01 -20.81 -18.50
N LEU A 131 -2.05 -20.96 -17.67
CA LEU A 131 -1.87 -21.18 -16.23
C LEU A 131 -1.29 -22.56 -15.94
N MET A 132 0.04 -22.65 -15.92
CA MET A 132 0.79 -23.85 -15.58
C MET A 132 1.85 -23.53 -14.52
N HIS A 133 2.28 -24.56 -13.78
CA HIS A 133 3.33 -24.44 -12.76
C HIS A 133 4.58 -23.72 -13.28
N ARG A 134 5.07 -24.11 -14.46
CA ARG A 134 6.23 -23.48 -15.09
C ARG A 134 6.04 -21.98 -15.33
N ALA A 135 4.85 -21.56 -15.78
CA ALA A 135 4.54 -20.16 -16.06
C ALA A 135 4.48 -19.32 -14.76
N LEU A 136 3.91 -19.89 -13.70
CA LEU A 136 3.92 -19.29 -12.35
C LEU A 136 5.36 -19.14 -11.82
N CYS A 137 6.20 -20.17 -11.97
CA CYS A 137 7.61 -20.10 -11.60
C CYS A 137 8.39 -19.06 -12.43
N THR A 138 8.07 -18.88 -13.71
CA THR A 138 8.67 -17.81 -14.54
C THR A 138 8.30 -16.43 -13.99
N LYS A 139 7.04 -16.18 -13.63
CA LYS A 139 6.64 -14.91 -13.00
C LYS A 139 7.32 -14.70 -11.65
N LEU A 140 7.40 -15.73 -10.82
CA LEU A 140 8.09 -15.66 -9.53
C LEU A 140 9.60 -15.44 -9.67
N SER A 141 10.23 -16.03 -10.69
CA SER A 141 11.63 -15.77 -11.05
C SER A 141 11.84 -14.30 -11.43
N SER A 142 10.99 -13.73 -12.29
CA SER A 142 11.05 -12.32 -12.66
C SER A 142 10.85 -11.40 -11.46
N PHE A 143 9.95 -11.79 -10.54
CA PHE A 143 9.75 -11.08 -9.28
C PHE A 143 11.03 -11.08 -8.43
N LEU A 144 11.71 -12.22 -8.29
CA LEU A 144 12.97 -12.33 -7.54
C LEU A 144 14.08 -11.51 -8.19
N ASP A 145 14.18 -11.52 -9.52
CA ASP A 145 15.19 -10.73 -10.24
C ASP A 145 15.05 -9.24 -9.98
N SER A 146 13.82 -8.73 -10.01
CA SER A 146 13.59 -7.33 -9.68
C SER A 146 13.64 -7.02 -8.19
N TYR A 147 13.26 -7.97 -7.33
CA TYR A 147 13.42 -7.81 -5.88
C TYR A 147 14.90 -7.62 -5.56
N HIS A 148 15.75 -8.45 -6.17
CA HIS A 148 17.19 -8.39 -6.02
C HIS A 148 17.74 -7.04 -6.49
N ARG A 149 17.34 -6.55 -7.67
CA ARG A 149 17.73 -5.23 -8.18
C ARG A 149 17.33 -4.10 -7.22
N ALA A 150 16.09 -4.11 -6.73
CA ALA A 150 15.61 -3.12 -5.77
C ALA A 150 16.39 -3.16 -4.45
N LEU A 151 16.72 -4.35 -3.96
CA LEU A 151 17.47 -4.53 -2.72
C LEU A 151 18.91 -4.02 -2.85
N LEU A 152 19.59 -4.33 -3.96
CA LEU A 152 20.94 -3.82 -4.23
C LEU A 152 20.95 -2.29 -4.35
N PHE A 153 19.98 -1.72 -5.09
CA PHE A 153 19.81 -0.29 -5.19
C PHE A 153 19.66 0.36 -3.80
N LEU A 154 18.74 -0.14 -2.98
CA LEU A 154 18.49 0.40 -1.64
C LEU A 154 19.65 0.22 -0.68
N TRP A 155 20.39 -0.88 -0.79
CA TRP A 155 21.61 -1.07 -0.02
C TRP A 155 22.64 0.01 -0.36
N ARG A 156 22.86 0.31 -1.65
CA ARG A 156 23.82 1.34 -2.08
C ARG A 156 23.42 2.75 -1.66
N GLU A 157 22.12 3.06 -1.74
CA GLU A 157 21.55 4.35 -1.37
C GLU A 157 21.54 4.58 0.15
N VAL A 158 21.10 3.59 0.93
CA VAL A 158 20.95 3.71 2.39
C VAL A 158 22.22 3.28 3.14
N LYS A 159 23.25 2.79 2.44
CA LYS A 159 24.51 2.22 2.96
C LYS A 159 24.35 0.97 3.82
N PHE A 160 23.12 0.50 4.03
CA PHE A 160 22.79 -0.69 4.81
C PHE A 160 21.62 -1.43 4.14
N PRO A 161 21.64 -2.78 4.08
CA PRO A 161 20.56 -3.52 3.46
C PRO A 161 19.31 -3.48 4.36
N PRO A 162 18.15 -3.01 3.88
CA PRO A 162 16.93 -2.98 4.69
C PRO A 162 16.57 -4.39 5.18
N LYS A 163 15.92 -4.52 6.34
CA LYS A 163 15.52 -5.85 6.87
C LYS A 163 14.49 -6.59 6.02
N THR A 164 13.67 -5.85 5.28
CA THR A 164 12.62 -6.36 4.38
C THR A 164 12.25 -5.27 3.39
N LEU A 165 11.86 -5.66 2.18
CA LEU A 165 11.16 -4.81 1.23
C LEU A 165 9.72 -5.32 1.11
N LEU A 166 8.76 -4.40 1.01
CA LEU A 166 7.37 -4.74 0.73
C LEU A 166 7.01 -4.31 -0.68
N SER A 167 6.21 -5.12 -1.38
CA SER A 167 5.58 -4.76 -2.65
C SER A 167 4.31 -3.97 -2.38
N TYR A 168 4.22 -2.77 -2.94
CA TYR A 168 3.04 -1.92 -2.94
C TYR A 168 2.49 -1.86 -4.37
N HIS A 169 1.27 -2.34 -4.55
CA HIS A 169 0.63 -2.40 -5.86
C HIS A 169 -0.34 -1.24 -6.04
N TYR A 170 -0.27 -0.54 -7.16
CA TYR A 170 -1.06 0.64 -7.47
C TYR A 170 -1.77 0.47 -8.79
N VAL A 171 -3.00 0.96 -8.87
CA VAL A 171 -3.71 1.12 -10.14
C VAL A 171 -3.86 2.62 -10.36
N VAL A 172 -3.29 3.11 -11.44
CA VAL A 172 -3.48 4.51 -11.86
C VAL A 172 -4.06 4.49 -13.27
N ARG A 173 -5.26 5.05 -13.42
CA ARG A 173 -6.08 4.93 -14.63
C ARG A 173 -6.36 3.45 -14.92
N SER A 174 -5.76 2.89 -15.97
CA SER A 174 -5.90 1.48 -16.35
C SER A 174 -4.61 0.68 -16.22
N SER A 175 -3.54 1.30 -15.71
CA SER A 175 -2.22 0.69 -15.63
C SER A 175 -1.88 0.33 -14.19
N MET A 176 -1.33 -0.86 -14.01
CA MET A 176 -0.92 -1.36 -12.70
C MET A 176 0.59 -1.30 -12.53
N PHE A 177 1.01 -0.80 -11.37
CA PHE A 177 2.41 -0.61 -11.00
C PHE A 177 2.69 -1.30 -9.68
N SER A 178 3.90 -1.84 -9.53
CA SER A 178 4.39 -2.38 -8.26
C SER A 178 5.63 -1.62 -7.86
N ILE A 179 5.63 -1.04 -6.66
CA ILE A 179 6.78 -0.35 -6.08
C ILE A 179 7.27 -1.14 -4.88
N ARG A 180 8.57 -1.38 -4.79
CA ARG A 180 9.20 -2.06 -3.66
C ARG A 180 9.85 -1.03 -2.74
N LEU A 181 9.36 -0.93 -1.51
CA LEU A 181 9.90 0.03 -0.54
C LEU A 181 10.27 -0.67 0.77
N PRO A 182 11.30 -0.18 1.47
CA PRO A 182 11.58 -0.61 2.84
C PRO A 182 10.37 -0.43 3.77
N TRP A 183 10.28 -1.29 4.78
CA TRP A 183 9.25 -1.19 5.82
C TRP A 183 9.21 0.20 6.48
N LYS A 184 10.37 0.75 6.83
CA LYS A 184 10.52 2.07 7.46
C LYS A 184 11.46 2.91 6.62
N ILE A 185 10.95 4.03 6.12
CA ILE A 185 11.75 5.10 5.51
C ILE A 185 11.12 6.44 5.83
N GLU A 186 11.93 7.49 5.81
CA GLU A 186 11.48 8.87 5.95
C GLU A 186 10.78 9.34 4.67
N GLU A 187 9.70 10.11 4.84
CA GLU A 187 8.86 10.58 3.75
C GLU A 187 9.61 11.47 2.75
N THR A 188 10.58 12.27 3.23
CA THR A 188 11.44 13.12 2.41
C THR A 188 12.22 12.32 1.36
N ARG A 189 12.71 11.12 1.71
CA ARG A 189 13.40 10.23 0.77
C ARG A 189 12.44 9.52 -0.17
N GLU A 190 11.29 9.09 0.34
CA GLU A 190 10.25 8.47 -0.48
C GLU A 190 9.70 9.46 -1.52
N GLU A 191 9.61 10.75 -1.17
CA GLU A 191 9.23 11.82 -2.08
C GLU A 191 10.20 11.94 -3.26
N ILE A 192 11.52 11.89 -3.02
CA ILE A 192 12.52 11.90 -4.09
C ILE A 192 12.27 10.74 -5.05
N TRP A 193 12.11 9.52 -4.53
CA TRP A 193 11.87 8.35 -5.40
C TRP A 193 10.53 8.42 -6.11
N ARG A 194 9.47 8.94 -5.48
CA ARG A 194 8.19 9.16 -6.16
C ARG A 194 8.30 10.23 -7.24
N LYS A 195 9.03 11.32 -7.02
CA LYS A 195 9.31 12.33 -8.06
C LYS A 195 9.99 11.67 -9.24
N ILE A 196 11.04 10.87 -9.02
CA ILE A 196 11.70 10.13 -10.10
C ILE A 196 10.70 9.19 -10.82
N ILE A 197 9.80 8.51 -10.10
CA ILE A 197 8.76 7.65 -10.69
C ILE A 197 7.83 8.46 -11.61
N HIS A 198 7.39 9.64 -11.17
CA HIS A 198 6.51 10.51 -11.95
C HIS A 198 7.26 11.22 -13.11
N GLU A 199 8.48 11.69 -12.88
CA GLU A 199 9.27 12.49 -13.80
C GLU A 199 9.83 11.69 -14.96
N SER A 200 9.83 10.34 -14.91
CA SER A 200 10.47 9.48 -15.90
C SER A 200 9.95 9.69 -17.33
N THR A 201 10.52 10.70 -17.98
CA THR A 201 10.30 11.20 -19.35
C THR A 201 11.66 11.45 -19.98
N PHE A 202 11.95 10.70 -21.04
CA PHE A 202 12.82 11.00 -22.20
C PHE A 202 14.09 11.86 -21.98
N TYR A 203 15.26 11.23 -21.80
CA TYR A 203 16.54 11.81 -22.20
C TYR A 203 16.99 11.21 -23.54
N ASN A 204 17.04 12.04 -24.58
CA ASN A 204 17.55 11.66 -25.89
C ASN A 204 19.09 11.78 -25.88
N LEU A 205 19.78 10.70 -25.51
CA LEU A 205 21.23 10.56 -25.73
C LEU A 205 21.41 9.56 -26.89
N ASN A 206 22.01 10.05 -27.97
CA ASN A 206 22.09 9.51 -29.34
C ASN A 206 22.60 8.06 -29.55
N ILE A 207 22.60 7.15 -28.56
CA ILE A 207 23.17 5.80 -28.75
C ILE A 207 22.32 4.64 -28.17
N PHE A 208 21.33 4.85 -27.28
CA PHE A 208 20.41 3.77 -26.87
C PHE A 208 19.02 4.31 -26.48
N SER A 209 17.96 3.84 -27.16
CA SER A 209 16.57 4.12 -26.79
C SER A 209 16.16 3.25 -25.59
N PHE A 210 16.07 3.84 -24.40
CA PHE A 210 15.53 3.18 -23.20
C PHE A 210 14.13 3.75 -22.92
N PHE A 211 13.08 3.00 -23.26
CA PHE A 211 11.70 3.35 -22.90
C PHE A 211 11.54 3.29 -21.36
N LEU A 212 11.36 4.43 -20.70
CA LEU A 212 10.89 4.51 -19.31
C LEU A 212 9.45 5.02 -19.31
N LYS A 213 8.59 4.27 -18.59
CA LYS A 213 7.24 3.88 -19.06
C LYS A 213 6.08 4.44 -18.23
N PHE A 214 6.30 5.51 -17.46
CA PHE A 214 5.29 5.99 -16.48
C PHE A 214 5.12 7.50 -16.56
N SER A 215 4.41 7.99 -17.59
CA SER A 215 3.99 9.40 -17.66
C SER A 215 2.84 9.66 -16.68
N LEU A 216 3.15 9.68 -15.38
CA LEU A 216 2.19 10.04 -14.33
C LEU A 216 2.19 11.56 -14.13
N PRO A 217 1.03 12.16 -13.89
CA PRO A 217 0.95 13.61 -13.68
C PRO A 217 1.66 14.02 -12.39
N LEU A 218 2.39 15.14 -12.43
CA LEU A 218 3.14 15.70 -11.30
C LEU A 218 2.27 16.57 -10.37
N ASP A 219 1.10 16.99 -10.83
CA ASP A 219 0.15 17.83 -10.10
C ASP A 219 -0.68 17.04 -9.06
N THR A 220 -0.67 15.72 -9.14
CA THR A 220 -1.54 14.83 -8.35
C THR A 220 -0.69 13.92 -7.48
N PRO A 221 -0.93 13.84 -6.15
CA PRO A 221 -0.24 12.89 -5.29
C PRO A 221 -0.68 11.47 -5.64
N LEU A 222 0.15 10.73 -6.37
CA LEU A 222 -0.08 9.33 -6.72
C LEU A 222 0.96 8.44 -6.04
N VAL A 223 0.69 7.14 -6.06
CA VAL A 223 1.57 6.07 -5.56
C VAL A 223 2.06 6.26 -4.11
N ARG A 224 1.24 6.91 -3.26
CA ARG A 224 1.45 6.98 -1.80
C ARG A 224 1.07 5.65 -1.16
N ARG A 225 1.76 5.24 -0.09
CA ARG A 225 1.54 3.93 0.55
C ARG A 225 0.08 3.56 0.82
N GLY A 226 -0.76 4.50 1.27
CA GLY A 226 -2.17 4.19 1.53
C GLY A 226 -3.07 4.16 0.30
N GLN A 227 -2.58 4.59 -0.86
CA GLN A 227 -3.23 4.41 -2.17
C GLN A 227 -2.94 3.03 -2.78
N ALA A 228 -2.11 2.20 -2.14
CA ALA A 228 -1.85 0.85 -2.62
C ALA A 228 -3.11 -0.02 -2.53
N LEU A 229 -3.36 -0.88 -3.54
CA LEU A 229 -4.49 -1.78 -3.62
C LEU A 229 -4.69 -2.59 -2.33
N HIS A 230 -3.61 -3.15 -1.80
CA HIS A 230 -3.64 -3.84 -0.52
C HIS A 230 -3.10 -2.93 0.58
N PRO A 231 -3.84 -2.80 1.69
CA PRO A 231 -3.44 -1.88 2.73
C PRO A 231 -2.22 -2.43 3.49
N VAL A 232 -1.34 -1.51 3.88
CA VAL A 232 -0.08 -1.82 4.54
C VAL A 232 -0.37 -2.30 5.97
N PRO A 233 0.17 -3.44 6.45
CA PRO A 233 -0.20 -3.98 7.75
C PRO A 233 -0.15 -2.96 8.90
N ARG A 234 0.86 -2.06 8.89
CA ARG A 234 1.01 -1.00 9.90
C ARG A 234 -0.08 0.08 9.84
N ILE A 235 -0.61 0.38 8.66
CA ILE A 235 -1.69 1.35 8.47
C ILE A 235 -3.02 0.69 8.86
N VAL A 236 -3.24 -0.56 8.44
CA VAL A 236 -4.45 -1.34 8.78
C VAL A 236 -4.64 -1.48 10.28
N THR A 237 -3.55 -1.69 11.04
CA THR A 237 -3.61 -1.80 12.50
C THR A 237 -4.36 -0.63 13.15
N TRP A 238 -4.25 0.57 12.59
CA TRP A 238 -4.86 1.79 13.16
C TRP A 238 -6.10 2.24 12.41
N LEU A 239 -6.14 2.04 11.09
CA LEU A 239 -7.12 2.66 10.20
C LEU A 239 -8.12 1.66 9.59
N GLY A 240 -7.93 0.36 9.80
CA GLY A 240 -8.76 -0.67 9.19
C GLY A 240 -8.42 -0.97 7.72
N PRO A 241 -9.25 -1.75 7.01
CA PRO A 241 -10.54 -2.25 7.48
C PRO A 241 -10.42 -3.27 8.61
N SER A 242 -11.38 -3.27 9.53
CA SER A 242 -11.51 -4.24 10.63
C SER A 242 -12.98 -4.52 10.91
N SER A 243 -13.29 -5.36 11.89
CA SER A 243 -14.67 -5.56 12.36
C SER A 243 -15.33 -4.30 12.91
N GLU A 244 -14.54 -3.29 13.28
CA GLU A 244 -15.01 -2.05 13.90
C GLU A 244 -14.89 -0.83 12.98
N LEU A 245 -14.00 -0.88 11.98
CA LEU A 245 -13.64 0.26 11.13
C LEU A 245 -13.93 -0.03 9.67
N LEU A 246 -14.83 0.78 9.09
CA LEU A 246 -15.11 0.83 7.66
C LEU A 246 -14.13 1.79 6.97
N VAL A 247 -13.62 1.38 5.80
CA VAL A 247 -12.73 2.19 4.96
C VAL A 247 -13.44 2.46 3.65
N CYS A 248 -13.46 3.73 3.22
CA CYS A 248 -14.09 4.19 1.97
C CYS A 248 -15.53 3.65 1.75
N PRO A 249 -16.47 3.79 2.70
CA PRO A 249 -17.82 3.26 2.50
C PRO A 249 -18.54 3.86 1.27
N HIS A 250 -18.12 5.04 0.79
CA HIS A 250 -18.65 5.65 -0.42
C HIS A 250 -18.40 4.81 -1.69
N GLU A 251 -17.35 3.97 -1.72
CA GLU A 251 -17.05 3.11 -2.88
C GLU A 251 -18.11 2.01 -3.08
N ALA A 252 -18.85 1.64 -2.03
CA ALA A 252 -19.95 0.67 -2.11
C ALA A 252 -21.26 1.30 -2.60
N VAL A 253 -21.35 2.63 -2.68
CA VAL A 253 -22.57 3.33 -3.06
C VAL A 253 -22.64 3.44 -4.58
N LYS A 254 -23.70 2.87 -5.18
CA LYS A 254 -23.95 3.04 -6.61
C LYS A 254 -24.32 4.49 -6.89
N GLN A 255 -23.66 5.10 -7.89
CA GLN A 255 -24.07 6.41 -8.39
C GLN A 255 -25.47 6.31 -9.00
N ALA A 256 -26.33 7.29 -8.74
CA ALA A 256 -27.63 7.34 -9.36
C ALA A 256 -27.48 7.57 -10.88
N PRO A 257 -28.37 7.02 -11.73
CA PRO A 257 -28.34 7.30 -13.15
C PRO A 257 -28.63 8.78 -13.42
N ASN A 258 -28.04 9.34 -14.49
CA ASN A 258 -28.25 10.72 -14.95
C ASN A 258 -27.75 11.84 -14.02
N ILE A 259 -26.72 11.57 -13.21
CA ILE A 259 -26.01 12.65 -12.49
C ILE A 259 -25.05 13.34 -13.47
N GLY A 260 -24.91 14.66 -13.36
CA GLY A 260 -23.87 15.42 -14.06
C GLY A 260 -22.45 15.03 -13.63
N GLN A 261 -21.47 15.87 -13.97
CA GLN A 261 -20.08 15.64 -13.55
C GLN A 261 -20.00 15.51 -12.02
N THR A 262 -19.49 14.38 -11.53
CA THR A 262 -19.35 14.08 -10.10
C THR A 262 -17.87 14.13 -9.71
N TYR A 263 -17.57 14.77 -8.59
CA TYR A 263 -16.24 14.80 -8.00
C TYR A 263 -16.29 14.08 -6.66
N ILE A 264 -15.40 13.11 -6.47
CA ILE A 264 -15.32 12.30 -5.25
C ILE A 264 -13.93 12.43 -4.63
N VAL A 265 -13.84 12.07 -3.36
CA VAL A 265 -12.57 12.03 -2.64
C VAL A 265 -11.59 11.07 -3.32
N THR A 266 -10.40 11.57 -3.65
CA THR A 266 -9.25 10.75 -4.03
C THR A 266 -8.53 10.21 -2.78
N GLY A 267 -8.30 8.91 -2.75
CA GLY A 267 -7.55 8.24 -1.69
C GLY A 267 -8.44 7.72 -0.55
N ARG A 268 -7.83 6.94 0.35
CA ARG A 268 -8.55 6.25 1.43
C ARG A 268 -8.81 7.11 2.65
N TYR A 269 -9.91 6.82 3.33
CA TYR A 269 -10.23 7.32 4.66
C TYR A 269 -11.00 6.27 5.47
N THR A 270 -10.89 6.37 6.79
CA THR A 270 -11.60 5.55 7.76
C THR A 270 -12.83 6.30 8.22
N TYR A 271 -14.00 5.66 8.15
CA TYR A 271 -15.25 6.27 8.57
C TYR A 271 -15.39 6.24 10.09
N LYS A 272 -15.33 7.42 10.72
CA LYS A 272 -15.53 7.60 12.15
C LYS A 272 -16.91 8.19 12.41
N HIS A 273 -17.63 7.62 13.37
CA HIS A 273 -19.02 7.97 13.67
C HIS A 273 -19.32 7.86 15.17
N TYR A 274 -20.54 8.23 15.56
CA TYR A 274 -21.00 8.19 16.95
C TYR A 274 -20.90 6.81 17.59
N LEU A 275 -20.77 6.78 18.91
CA LEU A 275 -20.75 5.56 19.73
C LEU A 275 -19.53 4.66 19.47
N GLN A 276 -18.48 5.19 18.84
CA GLN A 276 -17.20 4.50 18.70
C GLN A 276 -16.26 4.81 19.88
N ASP A 277 -15.25 3.96 20.05
CA ASP A 277 -14.17 4.13 21.04
C ASP A 277 -14.68 4.18 22.50
N GLY A 278 -15.86 3.60 22.77
CA GLY A 278 -16.47 3.55 24.10
C GLY A 278 -17.02 4.88 24.62
N VAL A 279 -17.24 5.88 23.75
CA VAL A 279 -17.75 7.20 24.13
C VAL A 279 -19.17 7.41 23.60
N ASP A 280 -20.08 7.83 24.47
CA ASP A 280 -21.41 8.31 24.07
C ASP A 280 -21.35 9.79 23.67
N ASP A 281 -21.07 10.02 22.39
CA ASP A 281 -20.91 11.35 21.82
C ASP A 281 -22.12 11.85 21.02
N ARG A 282 -23.30 11.28 21.30
CA ARG A 282 -24.57 11.70 20.69
C ARG A 282 -24.82 13.19 20.96
N ASN A 283 -25.22 13.92 19.91
CA ASN A 283 -25.56 15.35 19.93
C ASN A 283 -24.40 16.35 20.12
N TRP A 284 -23.16 15.91 20.39
CA TRP A 284 -22.03 16.83 20.57
C TRP A 284 -20.74 16.41 19.83
N GLY A 285 -20.64 15.15 19.42
CA GLY A 285 -19.45 14.58 18.78
C GLY A 285 -19.29 14.84 17.28
N CYS A 286 -20.23 15.51 16.60
CA CYS A 286 -20.30 15.52 15.12
C CYS A 286 -18.97 15.98 14.50
N ALA A 287 -18.49 17.15 14.89
CA ALA A 287 -17.25 17.71 14.38
C ALA A 287 -16.01 16.92 14.81
N TYR A 288 -16.02 16.30 15.99
CA TYR A 288 -14.94 15.41 16.43
C TYR A 288 -14.81 14.18 15.52
N ARG A 289 -15.92 13.54 15.15
CA ARG A 289 -15.91 12.36 14.27
C ARG A 289 -15.56 12.71 12.83
N SER A 290 -15.99 13.88 12.35
CA SER A 290 -15.54 14.44 11.06
C SER A 290 -14.04 14.68 11.06
N LEU A 291 -13.49 15.28 12.12
CA LEU A 291 -12.05 15.50 12.28
C LEU A 291 -11.27 14.19 12.34
N GLN A 292 -11.75 13.19 13.10
CA GLN A 292 -11.11 11.86 13.12
C GLN A 292 -11.09 11.21 11.73
N THR A 293 -12.16 11.37 10.94
CA THR A 293 -12.23 10.90 9.55
C THR A 293 -11.20 11.63 8.67
N LEU A 294 -11.06 12.95 8.80
CA LEU A 294 -10.07 13.73 8.08
C LEU A 294 -8.63 13.35 8.45
N VAL A 295 -8.33 13.23 9.75
CA VAL A 295 -7.03 12.77 10.25
C VAL A 295 -6.69 11.39 9.70
N SER A 296 -7.66 10.48 9.63
CA SER A 296 -7.44 9.17 9.01
C SER A 296 -7.05 9.29 7.54
N TRP A 297 -7.68 10.19 6.78
CA TRP A 297 -7.34 10.43 5.37
C TRP A 297 -5.89 10.92 5.23
N LEU A 298 -5.46 11.87 6.06
CA LEU A 298 -4.08 12.36 6.07
C LEU A 298 -3.07 11.23 6.37
N MET A 299 -3.39 10.34 7.30
CA MET A 299 -2.56 9.16 7.59
C MET A 299 -2.53 8.18 6.42
N TRP A 300 -3.66 7.94 5.75
CA TRP A 300 -3.71 7.12 4.53
C TRP A 300 -2.88 7.74 3.41
N GLN A 301 -2.91 9.06 3.23
CA GLN A 301 -2.12 9.72 2.19
C GLN A 301 -0.62 9.81 2.54
N GLY A 302 -0.23 9.50 3.77
CA GLY A 302 1.15 9.61 4.24
C GLY A 302 1.58 11.05 4.50
N GLU A 303 0.63 11.99 4.60
CA GLU A 303 0.89 13.39 4.95
C GLU A 303 1.25 13.52 6.43
N ILE A 304 0.74 12.60 7.27
CA ILE A 304 1.15 12.42 8.66
C ILE A 304 1.51 10.96 8.93
N THR A 305 2.39 10.74 9.91
CA THR A 305 2.81 9.37 10.28
C THR A 305 1.61 8.58 10.82
N PRO A 306 1.31 7.39 10.28
CA PRO A 306 0.23 6.54 10.80
C PRO A 306 0.45 6.13 12.25
N GLY A 307 -0.60 6.25 13.05
CA GLY A 307 -0.66 5.90 14.47
C GLY A 307 -2.10 5.85 14.97
N PRO A 308 -2.32 5.74 16.30
CA PRO A 308 -3.67 5.82 16.87
C PRO A 308 -4.38 7.10 16.42
N ILE A 309 -5.63 6.99 15.98
CA ILE A 309 -6.47 8.15 15.70
C ILE A 309 -6.71 8.89 17.04
N PRO A 310 -6.57 10.22 17.10
CA PRO A 310 -6.76 11.00 18.33
C PRO A 310 -8.15 10.77 18.92
N SER A 311 -8.22 10.55 20.24
CA SER A 311 -9.48 10.50 20.95
C SER A 311 -10.14 11.88 21.03
N LEU A 312 -11.44 11.93 21.34
CA LEU A 312 -12.16 13.19 21.59
C LEU A 312 -11.46 14.03 22.67
N ARG A 313 -10.88 13.37 23.69
CA ARG A 313 -10.12 14.02 24.75
C ARG A 313 -8.77 14.58 24.26
N ASP A 314 -8.09 13.90 23.35
CA ASP A 314 -6.84 14.39 22.75
C ASP A 314 -7.08 15.63 21.88
N ILE A 315 -8.21 15.65 21.17
CA ILE A 315 -8.67 16.80 20.39
C ILE A 315 -8.92 17.98 21.32
N GLN A 316 -9.71 17.79 22.40
CA GLN A 316 -9.96 18.82 23.40
C GLN A 316 -8.66 19.34 24.04
N ALA A 317 -7.74 18.44 24.40
CA ALA A 317 -6.46 18.82 24.97
C ALA A 317 -5.60 19.63 23.99
N SER A 318 -5.70 19.38 22.69
CA SER A 318 -5.01 20.14 21.66
C SER A 318 -5.58 21.56 21.50
N ILE A 319 -6.90 21.71 21.56
CA ILE A 319 -7.57 23.02 21.55
C ILE A 319 -7.20 23.85 22.79
N VAL A 320 -7.18 23.23 23.98
CA VAL A 320 -6.74 23.89 25.21
C VAL A 320 -5.26 24.27 25.14
N ARG A 321 -4.39 23.39 24.60
CA ARG A 321 -2.97 23.66 24.43
C ARG A 321 -2.71 24.84 23.48
N PHE A 322 -3.56 25.00 22.46
CA PHE A 322 -3.52 26.15 21.56
C PHE A 322 -3.93 27.47 22.26
N GLY A 323 -4.67 27.39 23.36
CA GLY A 323 -5.13 28.55 24.14
C GLY A 323 -6.54 29.02 23.79
N ASP A 324 -7.30 28.28 22.97
CA ASP A 324 -8.65 28.67 22.53
C ASP A 324 -9.73 28.40 23.58
N LYS A 325 -9.57 27.34 24.39
CA LYS A 325 -10.54 26.93 25.42
C LYS A 325 -9.87 26.78 26.79
N PRO A 326 -10.62 26.95 27.90
CA PRO A 326 -10.10 26.73 29.26
C PRO A 326 -9.82 25.24 29.54
N LYS A 327 -8.99 24.93 30.54
CA LYS A 327 -8.64 23.55 30.93
C LYS A 327 -9.85 22.67 31.28
N SER A 328 -10.94 23.27 31.75
CA SER A 328 -12.21 22.57 32.04
C SER A 328 -12.90 22.01 30.80
N PHE A 329 -12.48 22.41 29.60
CA PHE A 329 -12.98 21.88 28.33
C PHE A 329 -12.61 20.39 28.13
N ILE A 330 -11.48 19.95 28.67
CA ILE A 330 -11.00 18.57 28.55
C ILE A 330 -11.90 17.65 29.37
N GLY A 331 -12.49 16.66 28.71
CA GLY A 331 -13.47 15.74 29.29
C GLY A 331 -14.90 16.28 29.29
N SER A 332 -15.15 17.48 28.75
CA SER A 332 -16.50 17.99 28.59
C SER A 332 -17.23 17.32 27.41
N CYS A 333 -18.55 17.48 27.36
CA CYS A 333 -19.39 17.09 26.22
C CYS A 333 -19.76 18.29 25.34
N GLN A 334 -18.91 19.32 25.28
CA GLN A 334 -19.14 20.49 24.46
C GLN A 334 -18.83 20.18 22.99
N TRP A 335 -19.66 20.67 22.07
CA TRP A 335 -19.43 20.57 20.64
C TRP A 335 -18.32 21.55 20.20
N ILE A 336 -17.70 21.27 19.06
CA ILE A 336 -16.70 22.14 18.41
C ILE A 336 -17.16 22.50 16.99
N GLY A 337 -16.73 23.66 16.49
CA GLY A 337 -17.01 24.12 15.14
C GLY A 337 -15.85 23.88 14.16
N SER A 338 -16.01 24.39 12.95
CA SER A 338 -15.00 24.31 11.89
C SER A 338 -13.69 25.03 12.24
N LEU A 339 -13.75 26.11 13.04
CA LEU A 339 -12.56 26.83 13.49
C LEU A 339 -11.67 25.95 14.37
N GLU A 340 -12.26 25.31 15.38
CA GLU A 340 -11.51 24.41 16.26
C GLU A 340 -10.99 23.18 15.52
N VAL A 341 -11.73 22.68 14.53
CA VAL A 341 -11.26 21.61 13.61
C VAL A 341 -10.00 22.06 12.88
N CYS A 342 -10.01 23.24 12.25
CA CYS A 342 -8.84 23.80 11.56
C CYS A 342 -7.63 23.97 12.48
N ILE A 343 -7.83 24.43 13.73
CA ILE A 343 -6.74 24.56 14.71
C ILE A 343 -6.06 23.21 14.95
N VAL A 344 -6.86 22.16 15.15
CA VAL A 344 -6.34 20.82 15.42
C VAL A 344 -5.66 20.23 14.19
N ASP A 345 -6.23 20.41 13.00
CA ASP A 345 -5.63 19.96 11.74
C ASP A 345 -4.26 20.60 11.51
N VAL A 346 -4.14 21.91 11.69
CA VAL A 346 -2.87 22.63 11.56
C VAL A 346 -1.87 22.14 12.60
N LEU A 347 -2.27 21.96 13.86
CA LEU A 347 -1.38 21.42 14.88
C LEU A 347 -0.84 20.04 14.48
N MET A 348 -1.69 19.14 13.97
CA MET A 348 -1.26 17.81 13.56
C MET A 348 -0.25 17.83 12.42
N LEU A 349 -0.45 18.71 11.43
CA LEU A 349 0.53 18.92 10.34
C LEU A 349 1.83 19.53 10.86
N CYS A 350 1.73 20.48 11.81
CA CYS A 350 2.89 21.13 12.43
C CYS A 350 3.77 20.17 13.24
N TYR A 351 3.15 19.27 14.01
CA TYR A 351 3.89 18.25 14.76
C TYR A 351 4.50 17.16 13.86
N ALA A 352 4.06 17.04 12.60
CA ALA A 352 4.53 16.05 11.64
C ALA A 352 5.73 16.51 10.77
N ASN A 353 6.36 17.66 11.08
CA ASN A 353 7.51 18.31 10.40
C ASN A 353 7.18 19.43 9.38
N TYR A 354 5.92 19.87 9.24
CA TYR A 354 5.64 21.09 8.48
C TYR A 354 5.61 22.29 9.41
N VAL A 355 6.68 23.09 9.47
CA VAL A 355 6.58 24.41 10.12
C VAL A 355 5.63 25.27 9.28
N VAL A 356 4.32 25.20 9.55
CA VAL A 356 3.33 26.05 8.88
C VAL A 356 3.43 27.44 9.50
N SER A 357 4.04 28.37 8.77
CA SER A 357 4.02 29.79 9.13
C SER A 357 2.60 30.32 8.94
N PHE A 358 1.97 30.73 10.04
CA PHE A 358 0.58 31.19 10.08
C PHE A 358 0.42 32.45 9.20
N TYR A 359 -0.60 32.43 8.33
CA TYR A 359 -1.08 33.45 7.36
C TYR A 359 -0.75 33.29 5.87
N SER A 360 0.49 32.99 5.44
CA SER A 360 0.79 32.94 3.99
C SER A 360 0.64 31.56 3.34
N GLU A 361 0.75 30.48 4.13
CA GLU A 361 0.69 29.11 3.60
C GLU A 361 -0.62 28.39 3.88
N LEU A 362 -1.44 28.92 4.79
CA LEU A 362 -2.83 28.47 4.89
C LEU A 362 -3.56 28.76 3.60
N SER A 363 -3.36 29.92 2.95
CA SER A 363 -3.95 30.16 1.62
C SER A 363 -3.42 29.19 0.57
N SER A 364 -2.16 28.75 0.61
CA SER A 364 -1.62 27.81 -0.38
C SER A 364 -2.04 26.35 -0.11
N LEU A 365 -2.16 25.92 1.14
CA LEU A 365 -2.76 24.64 1.53
C LEU A 365 -4.28 24.65 1.27
N TRP A 366 -4.96 25.74 1.60
CA TRP A 366 -6.37 25.94 1.26
C TRP A 366 -6.52 25.94 -0.26
N ILE A 367 -5.67 26.60 -1.06
CA ILE A 367 -5.71 26.52 -2.54
C ILE A 367 -5.36 25.12 -3.06
N LYS A 368 -4.45 24.40 -2.42
CA LYS A 368 -4.05 23.02 -2.78
C LYS A 368 -5.14 22.00 -2.46
N TYR A 369 -5.97 22.26 -1.45
CA TYR A 369 -7.02 21.36 -0.96
C TYR A 369 -8.45 21.94 -1.08
N SER A 370 -8.65 23.15 -1.64
CA SER A 370 -9.93 23.86 -1.74
C SER A 370 -10.86 23.23 -2.77
N GLY A 371 -10.31 22.59 -3.80
CA GLY A 371 -11.10 21.75 -4.72
C GLY A 371 -11.80 20.57 -4.02
N PHE A 372 -11.47 20.30 -2.75
CA PHE A 372 -12.03 19.23 -1.94
C PHE A 372 -12.99 19.72 -0.85
N MET A 373 -12.86 20.97 -0.38
CA MET A 373 -13.71 21.57 0.66
C MET A 373 -14.88 22.39 0.12
N GLU A 374 -15.06 22.51 -1.20
CA GLU A 374 -16.24 23.16 -1.80
C GLU A 374 -17.59 22.48 -1.47
N PHE A 375 -17.58 21.33 -0.80
CA PHE A 375 -18.81 20.62 -0.39
C PHE A 375 -19.27 20.83 1.06
N SER A 376 -18.65 21.75 1.81
CA SER A 376 -19.20 22.14 3.12
C SER A 376 -19.33 23.66 3.19
N VAL A 377 -20.46 24.14 2.66
CA VAL A 377 -21.30 25.27 3.11
C VAL A 377 -21.95 25.89 1.87
N ASN A 378 -23.09 25.31 1.48
CA ASN A 378 -24.18 26.05 0.85
C ASN A 378 -25.49 25.72 1.58
N CYS A 379 -25.44 25.75 2.92
CA CYS A 379 -26.60 25.67 3.81
C CYS A 379 -27.04 27.07 4.26
N GLU A 380 -27.02 28.06 3.37
CA GLU A 380 -27.65 29.37 3.60
C GLU A 380 -28.89 29.62 2.74
N LYS A 381 -29.34 28.63 1.95
CA LYS A 381 -30.62 28.70 1.25
C LYS A 381 -31.30 27.34 1.22
N LEU A 382 -31.93 26.96 2.32
CA LEU A 382 -33.15 26.14 2.36
C LEU A 382 -33.65 26.10 3.81
N PHE A 383 -34.68 26.92 4.04
CA PHE A 383 -35.43 27.26 5.26
C PHE A 383 -34.89 28.37 6.14
#